data_AF-A0A671FFB1-F1
#
_entry.id   AF-A0A671FFB1-F1
#
_cell.length_a   1.000
_cell.length_b   1.000
_cell.length_c   1.000
_cell.angle_alpha   90.00
_cell.angle_beta   90.00
_cell.angle_gamma   90.00
#
_symmetry.space_group_name_H-M   'P 1'
#
loop_
_entity.id
_entity.type
_entity.pdbx_description
1 polymer ?
#
loop_
_entity_poly.entity_id
_entity_poly.type
_entity_poly.pdbx_seq_one_letter_code
_entity_poly.pdbx_strand_id
1 'polypeptide(L)'
;MSVFRDSRAGAGQRASRAWEASVPRLVVLTDRGAMKPAAAGHVLLCCLCLAFAYLCCAHRLWRSGDQEWQKLIMVHHWPATVCKEVENDCRNPPDYWTIHGLWPDKAEECNRSWHFHLEEIKDLLQDMKIYWPDVIHSSANRSSFWKHEWQKHGTCAAQLDALNSQKKYFGKGLDLYKGLALNSMLQKLGIIPSGNYYQIADIKDALAGLYGVIPKIQCLLPKQGEEVQTIGQIELCFTKDLQLRNCTEPGKPGKPVAVGQGAQPAGAAMNLQVCEDGPVFYPPPQETNR
;
A
#
# COMPACT_ATOMS: atom_id res chain seq x y z
N MET A 1 -40.15 -23.07 -57.48
CA MET A 1 -41.30 -23.91 -57.07
C MET A 1 -41.05 -24.33 -55.63
N SER A 2 -41.85 -23.87 -54.66
CA SER A 2 -43.14 -24.45 -54.20
C SER A 2 -42.93 -25.78 -53.44
N VAL A 3 -43.02 -25.84 -52.09
CA VAL A 3 -44.24 -26.00 -51.22
C VAL A 3 -44.83 -27.41 -51.35
N PHE A 4 -45.06 -28.22 -50.31
CA PHE A 4 -45.69 -28.03 -48.97
C PHE A 4 -44.69 -28.10 -47.76
N ARG A 5 -44.99 -27.93 -46.44
CA ARG A 5 -46.12 -28.26 -45.50
C ARG A 5 -46.17 -29.77 -45.13
N ASP A 6 -46.64 -30.24 -43.97
CA ASP A 6 -47.54 -29.64 -42.96
C ASP A 6 -47.36 -30.27 -41.55
N SER A 7 -47.91 -29.57 -40.56
CA SER A 7 -48.21 -29.93 -39.18
C SER A 7 -49.15 -31.15 -39.03
N ARG A 8 -49.07 -31.86 -37.89
CA ARG A 8 -50.24 -32.04 -36.99
C ARG A 8 -49.96 -32.70 -35.63
N ALA A 9 -50.82 -32.36 -34.68
CA ALA A 9 -50.97 -33.00 -33.38
C ALA A 9 -52.09 -34.06 -33.39
N GLY A 10 -52.06 -34.96 -32.41
CA GLY A 10 -53.16 -35.87 -31.99
C GLY A 10 -52.68 -36.62 -30.74
N ALA A 11 -53.19 -36.39 -29.52
CA ALA A 11 -54.56 -36.54 -29.02
C ALA A 11 -55.01 -38.00 -28.77
N GLY A 12 -54.78 -38.48 -27.55
CA GLY A 12 -55.88 -39.01 -26.73
C GLY A 12 -56.02 -40.52 -26.49
N GLN A 13 -56.60 -40.81 -25.31
CA GLN A 13 -57.23 -42.07 -24.86
C GLN A 13 -56.27 -43.26 -24.60
N ARG A 14 -55.97 -43.65 -23.35
CA ARG A 14 -56.83 -44.12 -22.24
C ARG A 14 -57.49 -45.48 -22.52
N ALA A 15 -56.85 -46.55 -22.04
CA ALA A 15 -57.46 -47.86 -21.86
C ALA A 15 -57.25 -48.32 -20.40
N SER A 16 -58.36 -48.42 -19.66
CA SER A 16 -58.40 -48.80 -18.25
C SER A 16 -58.41 -50.32 -18.07
N ARG A 17 -57.79 -50.81 -17.00
CA ARG A 17 -58.23 -52.04 -16.33
C ARG A 17 -57.95 -51.94 -14.83
N ALA A 18 -59.02 -51.87 -14.05
CA ALA A 18 -58.97 -51.87 -12.60
C ALA A 18 -59.13 -53.30 -12.08
N TRP A 19 -58.40 -53.64 -11.01
CA TRP A 19 -58.76 -54.72 -10.10
C TRP A 19 -58.63 -54.22 -8.66
N GLU A 20 -59.80 -54.07 -8.03
CA GLU A 20 -60.01 -54.14 -6.58
C GLU A 20 -59.66 -55.56 -6.08
N ALA A 21 -59.39 -55.83 -4.81
CA ALA A 21 -58.92 -54.98 -3.72
C ALA A 21 -58.33 -55.92 -2.64
N SER A 22 -57.41 -55.43 -1.82
CA SER A 22 -57.09 -56.03 -0.52
C SER A 22 -56.49 -54.95 0.36
N VAL A 23 -57.16 -54.65 1.47
CA VAL A 23 -56.84 -53.53 2.36
C VAL A 23 -56.12 -54.07 3.61
N PRO A 24 -54.82 -53.81 3.81
CA PRO A 24 -54.20 -53.89 5.12
C PRO A 24 -54.64 -52.67 5.94
N ARG A 25 -55.00 -52.89 7.21
CA ARG A 25 -55.42 -51.81 8.11
C ARG A 25 -54.35 -50.74 8.26
N LEU A 26 -54.77 -49.48 8.11
CA LEU A 26 -54.01 -48.31 8.49
C LEU A 26 -53.84 -48.27 10.02
N VAL A 27 -52.68 -48.69 10.52
CA VAL A 27 -52.25 -48.34 11.88
C VAL A 27 -51.67 -46.93 11.81
N VAL A 28 -52.51 -45.94 12.09
CA VAL A 28 -52.02 -44.57 12.33
C VAL A 28 -51.31 -44.55 13.67
N LEU A 29 -50.00 -44.70 13.67
CA LEU A 29 -49.18 -44.19 14.78
C LEU A 29 -49.26 -42.66 14.73
N THR A 30 -50.23 -42.10 15.46
CA THR A 30 -50.28 -40.67 15.74
C THR A 30 -49.19 -40.30 16.74
N ASP A 31 -47.93 -40.33 16.34
CA ASP A 31 -46.91 -39.56 17.04
C ASP A 31 -46.98 -38.09 16.58
N ARG A 32 -48.07 -37.43 17.02
CA ARG A 32 -48.08 -35.97 17.12
C ARG A 32 -47.29 -35.60 18.38
N GLY A 33 -45.98 -35.81 18.32
CA GLY A 33 -45.00 -35.24 19.23
C GLY A 33 -45.02 -33.72 19.11
N ALA A 34 -46.02 -33.08 19.72
CA ALA A 34 -46.08 -31.64 19.87
C ALA A 34 -44.86 -31.22 20.71
N MET A 35 -43.84 -30.67 20.04
CA MET A 35 -42.70 -30.08 20.72
C MET A 35 -43.22 -29.09 21.75
N LYS A 36 -42.91 -29.35 23.03
CA LYS A 36 -43.23 -28.43 24.13
C LYS A 36 -42.70 -27.04 23.76
N PRO A 37 -43.43 -25.94 24.03
CA PRO A 37 -43.05 -24.60 23.54
C PRO A 37 -41.63 -24.16 23.93
N ALA A 38 -41.11 -24.65 25.06
CA ALA A 38 -39.71 -24.47 25.47
C ALA A 38 -38.69 -25.07 24.47
N ALA A 39 -38.97 -26.24 23.87
CA ALA A 39 -38.06 -26.89 22.92
C ALA A 39 -37.93 -26.10 21.61
N ALA A 40 -39.03 -25.54 21.09
CA ALA A 40 -39.00 -24.67 19.92
C ALA A 40 -38.21 -23.37 20.19
N GLY A 41 -38.37 -22.78 21.39
CA GLY A 41 -37.58 -21.62 21.83
C GLY A 41 -36.08 -21.94 21.92
N HIS A 42 -35.71 -23.10 22.47
CA HIS A 42 -34.31 -23.53 22.53
C HIS A 42 -33.71 -23.80 21.15
N VAL A 43 -34.45 -24.42 20.21
CA VAL A 43 -33.99 -24.60 18.83
C VAL A 43 -33.75 -23.26 18.15
N LEU A 44 -34.68 -22.30 18.27
CA LEU A 44 -34.51 -20.96 17.70
C LEU A 44 -33.29 -20.23 18.29
N LEU A 45 -33.10 -20.30 19.61
CA LEU A 45 -31.96 -19.70 20.30
C LEU A 45 -30.63 -20.33 19.83
N CYS A 46 -30.56 -21.66 19.72
CA CYS A 46 -29.41 -22.36 19.17
C CYS A 46 -29.12 -21.94 17.71
N CYS A 47 -30.13 -21.83 16.86
CA CYS A 47 -29.96 -21.34 15.49
C CYS A 47 -29.42 -19.89 15.43
N LEU A 48 -29.91 -19.00 16.30
CA LEU A 48 -29.42 -17.63 16.41
C LEU A 48 -27.98 -17.57 16.93
N CYS A 49 -27.63 -18.39 17.93
CA CYS A 49 -26.25 -18.50 18.43
C CYS A 49 -25.29 -19.05 17.37
N LEU A 50 -25.72 -20.05 16.57
CA LEU A 50 -24.92 -20.59 15.47
C LEU A 50 -24.76 -19.59 14.32
N ALA A 51 -25.81 -18.83 13.98
CA ALA A 51 -25.74 -17.77 12.99
C ALA A 51 -24.82 -16.61 13.44
N PHE A 52 -24.90 -16.21 14.71
CA PHE A 52 -24.00 -15.21 15.29
C PHE A 52 -22.56 -15.71 15.37
N ALA A 53 -22.34 -16.97 15.77
CA ALA A 53 -21.02 -17.60 15.74
C ALA A 53 -20.46 -17.68 14.31
N TYR A 54 -21.28 -18.01 13.30
CA TYR A 54 -20.88 -18.01 11.90
C TYR A 54 -20.54 -16.59 11.41
N LEU A 55 -21.33 -15.57 11.75
CA LEU A 55 -21.04 -14.17 11.45
C LEU A 55 -19.75 -13.69 12.14
N CYS A 56 -19.52 -14.03 13.40
CA CYS A 56 -18.29 -13.73 14.12
C CYS A 56 -17.08 -14.47 13.52
N CYS A 57 -17.23 -15.74 13.13
CA CYS A 57 -16.17 -16.51 12.48
C CYS A 57 -15.88 -15.97 11.07
N ALA A 58 -16.89 -15.60 10.28
CA ALA A 58 -16.74 -14.97 8.97
C ALA A 58 -16.06 -13.60 9.09
N HIS A 59 -16.44 -12.79 10.08
CA HIS A 59 -15.77 -11.50 10.38
C HIS A 59 -14.32 -11.70 10.86
N ARG A 60 -14.01 -12.77 11.59
CA ARG A 60 -12.62 -13.13 11.96
C ARG A 60 -11.82 -13.67 10.77
N LEU A 61 -12.42 -14.46 9.89
CA LEU A 61 -11.80 -14.94 8.65
C LEU A 61 -11.51 -13.78 7.70
N TRP A 62 -12.45 -12.82 7.56
CA TRP A 62 -12.25 -11.59 6.78
C TRP A 62 -11.05 -10.78 7.32
N ARG A 63 -10.96 -10.59 8.64
CA ARG A 63 -9.81 -9.93 9.28
C ARG A 63 -8.50 -10.73 9.22
N SER A 64 -8.55 -12.02 8.87
CA SER A 64 -7.33 -12.86 8.82
C SER A 64 -6.40 -12.54 7.64
N GLY A 65 -6.79 -11.61 6.76
CA GLY A 65 -5.98 -11.11 5.65
C GLY A 65 -5.39 -9.70 5.86
N ASP A 66 -5.66 -9.03 6.98
CA ASP A 66 -5.11 -7.69 7.24
C ASP A 66 -3.59 -7.78 7.51
N GLN A 67 -2.80 -7.33 6.54
CA GLN A 67 -1.37 -7.07 6.74
C GLN A 67 -1.23 -5.92 7.76
N GLU A 68 -0.96 -6.24 9.02
CA GLU A 68 -0.88 -5.25 10.10
C GLU A 68 0.36 -4.36 10.00
N TRP A 69 0.16 -3.15 9.49
CA TRP A 69 1.09 -2.04 9.59
C TRP A 69 0.61 -1.02 10.65
N GLN A 70 1.54 -0.24 11.20
CA GLN A 70 1.32 0.56 12.42
C GLN A 70 1.55 2.06 12.22
N LYS A 71 2.31 2.46 11.21
CA LYS A 71 2.57 3.85 10.84
C LYS A 71 2.77 3.98 9.33
N LEU A 72 2.54 5.19 8.81
CA LEU A 72 3.00 5.59 7.49
C LEU A 72 4.40 6.20 7.59
N ILE A 73 5.14 6.14 6.49
CA ILE A 73 6.45 6.74 6.32
C ILE A 73 6.37 7.61 5.07
N MET A 74 6.51 8.92 5.24
CA MET A 74 6.64 9.86 4.13
C MET A 74 8.12 9.96 3.75
N VAL A 75 8.43 9.48 2.55
CA VAL A 75 9.80 9.24 2.10
C VAL A 75 10.19 10.31 1.08
N HIS A 76 11.21 11.08 1.41
CA HIS A 76 11.83 12.06 0.51
C HIS A 76 13.20 11.54 0.10
N HIS A 77 13.60 11.72 -1.16
CA HIS A 77 14.95 11.43 -1.61
C HIS A 77 15.63 12.65 -2.25
N TRP A 78 16.96 12.68 -2.25
CA TRP A 78 17.76 13.72 -2.87
C TRP A 78 18.20 13.28 -4.27
N PRO A 79 17.65 13.87 -5.36
CA PRO A 79 17.85 13.37 -6.72
C PRO A 79 19.31 13.25 -7.15
N ALA A 80 20.17 14.22 -6.78
CA ALA A 80 21.59 14.22 -7.14
C ALA A 80 22.42 13.14 -6.42
N THR A 81 21.90 12.52 -5.37
CA THR A 81 22.45 11.29 -4.79
C THR A 81 21.85 10.06 -5.45
N VAL A 82 20.52 9.96 -5.48
CA VAL A 82 19.86 8.68 -5.78
C VAL A 82 19.90 8.30 -7.25
N CYS A 83 19.98 9.25 -8.18
CA CYS A 83 20.08 8.93 -9.60
C CYS A 83 21.43 8.23 -9.95
N LYS A 84 22.49 8.46 -9.15
CA LYS A 84 23.84 7.92 -9.37
C LYS A 84 23.94 6.40 -9.15
N GLU A 85 22.98 5.79 -8.47
CA GLU A 85 22.98 4.35 -8.19
C GLU A 85 22.61 3.48 -9.39
N VAL A 86 22.02 4.07 -10.44
CA VAL A 86 21.28 3.31 -11.47
C VAL A 86 21.79 3.59 -12.90
N GLU A 87 23.01 4.13 -13.03
CA GLU A 87 23.63 4.52 -14.32
C GLU A 87 22.71 5.40 -15.21
N ASN A 88 21.81 6.17 -14.58
CA ASN A 88 20.77 6.92 -15.27
C ASN A 88 21.31 8.20 -15.95
N ASP A 89 20.47 8.81 -16.80
CA ASP A 89 20.70 10.16 -17.32
C ASP A 89 20.52 11.23 -16.21
N CYS A 90 21.48 11.28 -15.29
CA CYS A 90 21.64 12.27 -14.22
C CYS A 90 22.04 13.68 -14.73
N ARG A 91 21.80 14.04 -16.01
CA ARG A 91 22.24 15.36 -16.52
C ARG A 91 21.54 16.54 -15.88
N ASN A 92 20.29 16.39 -15.44
CA ASN A 92 19.50 17.46 -14.83
C ASN A 92 18.57 16.92 -13.72
N PRO A 93 19.12 16.42 -12.60
CA PRO A 93 18.31 16.03 -11.44
C PRO A 93 17.66 17.28 -10.84
N PRO A 94 16.41 17.21 -10.32
CA PRO A 94 15.83 18.32 -9.56
C PRO A 94 16.74 18.75 -8.41
N ASP A 95 16.83 20.07 -8.20
CA ASP A 95 17.63 20.74 -7.17
C ASP A 95 16.90 20.84 -5.82
N TYR A 96 15.89 20.00 -5.63
CA TYR A 96 15.06 19.90 -4.43
C TYR A 96 14.77 18.43 -4.11
N TRP A 97 14.56 18.14 -2.83
CA TRP A 97 14.08 16.86 -2.33
C TRP A 97 12.72 16.53 -2.96
N THR A 98 12.60 15.36 -3.57
CA THR A 98 11.36 14.85 -4.19
C THR A 98 10.78 13.71 -3.37
N ILE A 99 9.49 13.42 -3.58
CA ILE A 99 8.81 12.27 -2.99
C ILE A 99 9.33 10.99 -3.63
N HIS A 100 9.82 10.07 -2.81
CA HIS A 100 9.98 8.67 -3.18
C HIS A 100 8.64 7.94 -2.99
N GLY A 101 8.03 8.04 -1.80
CA GLY A 101 6.69 7.48 -1.58
C GLY A 101 6.08 7.70 -0.20
N LEU A 102 4.90 7.10 0.01
CA LEU A 102 4.13 7.14 1.26
C LEU A 102 3.83 5.71 1.73
N TRP A 103 4.69 5.14 2.57
CA TRP A 103 4.72 3.70 2.78
C TRP A 103 4.15 3.25 4.12
N PRO A 104 3.23 2.28 4.14
CA PRO A 104 2.94 1.47 5.33
C PRO A 104 4.17 0.71 5.83
N ASP A 105 4.49 0.81 7.11
CA ASP A 105 5.82 0.41 7.62
C ASP A 105 6.15 -1.10 7.61
N LYS A 106 5.15 -1.96 7.42
CA LYS A 106 5.28 -3.44 7.50
C LYS A 106 4.38 -4.20 6.52
N ALA A 107 3.81 -3.50 5.54
CA ALA A 107 2.84 -4.08 4.62
C ALA A 107 3.14 -3.64 3.19
N GLU A 108 3.29 -4.61 2.29
CA GLU A 108 3.51 -4.39 0.86
C GLU A 108 2.60 -5.32 0.03
N GLU A 109 2.28 -4.92 -1.20
CA GLU A 109 1.49 -5.67 -2.19
C GLU A 109 0.09 -6.16 -1.73
N CYS A 110 -0.55 -5.47 -0.79
CA CYS A 110 -1.77 -5.94 -0.13
C CYS A 110 -2.96 -6.23 -1.05
N ASN A 111 -3.02 -5.66 -2.26
CA ASN A 111 -4.05 -6.01 -3.25
C ASN A 111 -3.49 -6.08 -4.68
N ARG A 112 -3.00 -7.26 -5.07
CA ARG A 112 -2.47 -7.53 -6.42
C ARG A 112 -3.51 -7.39 -7.55
N SER A 113 -4.80 -7.42 -7.24
CA SER A 113 -5.89 -7.23 -8.21
C SER A 113 -6.28 -5.75 -8.41
N TRP A 114 -5.84 -4.85 -7.52
CA TRP A 114 -6.12 -3.41 -7.63
C TRP A 114 -5.01 -2.69 -8.40
N HIS A 115 -5.09 -2.80 -9.72
CA HIS A 115 -4.10 -2.21 -10.62
C HIS A 115 -4.10 -0.67 -10.60
N PHE A 116 -2.95 -0.08 -10.91
CA PHE A 116 -2.82 1.36 -11.07
C PHE A 116 -3.51 1.83 -12.36
N HIS A 117 -4.26 2.93 -12.27
CA HIS A 117 -4.99 3.54 -13.37
C HIS A 117 -4.69 5.04 -13.44
N LEU A 118 -3.85 5.45 -14.40
CA LEU A 118 -3.35 6.83 -14.53
C LEU A 118 -4.47 7.88 -14.63
N GLU A 119 -5.62 7.52 -15.22
CA GLU A 119 -6.77 8.40 -15.37
C GLU A 119 -7.44 8.74 -14.02
N GLU A 120 -7.32 7.91 -12.97
CA GLU A 120 -7.82 8.23 -11.63
C GLU A 120 -7.08 9.41 -10.98
N ILE A 121 -5.84 9.68 -11.40
CA ILE A 121 -4.98 10.74 -10.86
C ILE A 121 -4.73 11.87 -11.87
N LYS A 122 -5.54 11.96 -12.92
CA LYS A 122 -5.30 12.85 -14.08
C LYS A 122 -5.12 14.33 -13.70
N ASP A 123 -5.89 14.80 -12.72
CA ASP A 123 -5.82 16.18 -12.21
C ASP A 123 -4.62 16.44 -11.28
N LEU A 124 -3.99 15.38 -10.75
CA LEU A 124 -2.76 15.47 -9.95
C LEU A 124 -1.50 15.43 -10.82
N LEU A 125 -1.58 15.09 -12.11
CA LEU A 125 -0.41 14.80 -12.96
C LEU A 125 0.59 15.95 -13.08
N GLN A 126 0.17 17.21 -12.91
CA GLN A 126 1.10 18.34 -12.92
C GLN A 126 1.96 18.36 -11.65
N ASP A 127 1.33 18.21 -10.48
CA ASP A 127 2.02 18.11 -9.20
C ASP A 127 2.87 16.83 -9.11
N MET A 128 2.36 15.70 -9.58
CA MET A 128 3.11 14.43 -9.60
C MET A 128 4.40 14.51 -10.42
N LYS A 129 4.41 15.24 -11.54
CA LYS A 129 5.62 15.46 -12.36
C LYS A 129 6.67 16.35 -11.69
N ILE A 130 6.25 17.25 -10.81
CA ILE A 130 7.14 18.19 -10.11
C ILE A 130 7.64 17.55 -8.81
N TYR A 131 6.73 17.10 -7.95
CA TYR A 131 7.05 16.70 -6.59
C TYR A 131 7.30 15.20 -6.43
N TRP A 132 6.77 14.35 -7.30
CA TRP A 132 6.93 12.89 -7.26
C TRP A 132 7.53 12.31 -8.57
N PRO A 133 8.56 12.91 -9.19
CA PRO A 133 9.16 12.40 -10.41
C PRO A 133 9.87 11.06 -10.20
N ASP A 134 9.93 10.24 -11.26
CA ASP A 134 10.88 9.14 -11.31
C ASP A 134 12.29 9.71 -11.55
N VAL A 135 13.12 9.67 -10.50
CA VAL A 135 14.55 10.04 -10.54
C VAL A 135 15.46 8.82 -10.34
N ILE A 136 14.87 7.62 -10.31
CA ILE A 136 15.54 6.35 -9.96
C ILE A 136 15.57 5.37 -11.14
N HIS A 137 14.76 5.54 -12.18
CA HIS A 137 14.87 4.79 -13.44
C HIS A 137 15.04 5.70 -14.66
N SER A 138 15.82 5.24 -15.66
CA SER A 138 15.94 5.87 -16.99
C SER A 138 14.68 5.76 -17.88
N SER A 139 13.51 5.47 -17.30
CA SER A 139 12.29 5.27 -18.07
C SER A 139 11.67 6.60 -18.51
N ALA A 140 11.52 6.79 -19.82
CA ALA A 140 10.69 7.88 -20.35
C ALA A 140 9.23 7.78 -19.87
N ASN A 141 8.76 6.58 -19.50
CA ASN A 141 7.43 6.36 -18.96
C ASN A 141 7.40 6.50 -17.42
N ARG A 142 7.35 7.75 -16.96
CA ARG A 142 7.22 8.14 -15.53
C ARG A 142 6.04 7.49 -14.79
N SER A 143 4.98 7.05 -15.50
CA SER A 143 3.85 6.37 -14.86
C SER A 143 4.19 4.98 -14.31
N SER A 144 5.31 4.38 -14.74
CA SER A 144 5.78 3.10 -14.21
C SER A 144 6.16 3.18 -12.73
N PHE A 145 6.73 4.30 -12.30
CA PHE A 145 7.10 4.53 -10.89
C PHE A 145 5.85 4.70 -10.02
N TRP A 146 4.90 5.55 -10.42
CA TRP A 146 3.64 5.71 -9.69
C TRP A 146 2.83 4.40 -9.65
N LYS A 147 2.90 3.59 -10.72
CA LYS A 147 2.36 2.22 -10.71
C LYS A 147 3.02 1.35 -9.64
N HIS A 148 4.34 1.38 -9.51
CA HIS A 148 5.06 0.65 -8.46
C HIS A 148 4.61 1.11 -7.06
N GLU A 149 4.66 2.41 -6.80
CA GLU A 149 4.25 3.01 -5.52
C GLU A 149 2.80 2.67 -5.14
N TRP A 150 1.88 2.73 -6.10
CA TRP A 150 0.49 2.32 -5.86
C TRP A 150 0.38 0.84 -5.51
N GLN A 151 0.87 -0.03 -6.40
CA GLN A 151 0.65 -1.47 -6.25
C GLN A 151 1.35 -2.03 -5.02
N LYS A 152 2.57 -1.56 -4.73
CA LYS A 152 3.38 -2.00 -3.60
C LYS A 152 2.95 -1.39 -2.28
N HIS A 153 2.66 -0.09 -2.22
CA HIS A 153 2.43 0.64 -0.96
C HIS A 153 1.01 1.21 -0.84
N GLY A 154 0.49 1.85 -1.89
CA GLY A 154 -0.84 2.46 -1.91
C GLY A 154 -1.98 1.47 -1.62
N THR A 155 -1.92 0.26 -2.16
CA THR A 155 -2.93 -0.79 -1.90
C THR A 155 -3.01 -1.22 -0.42
N CYS A 156 -1.92 -1.10 0.33
CA CYS A 156 -1.89 -1.34 1.78
C CYS A 156 -2.36 -0.11 2.57
N ALA A 157 -1.99 1.09 2.13
CA ALA A 157 -2.39 2.35 2.74
C ALA A 157 -3.91 2.60 2.61
N ALA A 158 -4.54 2.06 1.56
CA ALA A 158 -5.97 2.13 1.27
C ALA A 158 -6.89 1.51 2.35
N GLN A 159 -6.35 0.82 3.36
CA GLN A 159 -7.07 0.47 4.60
C GLN A 159 -7.56 1.72 5.37
N LEU A 160 -6.95 2.89 5.17
CA LEU A 160 -7.39 4.14 5.77
C LEU A 160 -8.41 4.86 4.89
N ASP A 161 -9.50 5.34 5.48
CA ASP A 161 -10.48 6.17 4.78
C ASP A 161 -9.87 7.44 4.17
N ALA A 162 -8.80 7.98 4.72
CA ALA A 162 -8.09 9.12 4.14
C ALA A 162 -7.37 8.78 2.81
N LEU A 163 -7.08 7.51 2.55
CA LEU A 163 -6.21 7.02 1.46
C LEU A 163 -6.86 5.94 0.57
N ASN A 164 -8.15 5.61 0.80
CA ASN A 164 -8.86 4.47 0.20
C ASN A 164 -9.18 4.56 -1.33
N SER A 165 -8.41 5.33 -2.10
CA SER A 165 -8.41 5.30 -3.57
C SER A 165 -7.08 5.84 -4.11
N GLN A 166 -6.77 5.59 -5.39
CA GLN A 166 -5.53 6.07 -6.02
C GLN A 166 -5.40 7.60 -5.87
N LYS A 167 -6.45 8.32 -6.24
CA LYS A 167 -6.52 9.79 -6.11
C LYS A 167 -6.29 10.27 -4.68
N LYS A 168 -6.85 9.58 -3.68
CA LYS A 168 -6.72 9.96 -2.27
C LYS A 168 -5.34 9.67 -1.72
N TYR A 169 -4.75 8.52 -2.07
CA TYR A 169 -3.37 8.16 -1.73
C TYR A 169 -2.36 9.17 -2.30
N PHE A 170 -2.37 9.39 -3.62
CA PHE A 170 -1.42 10.30 -4.27
C PHE A 170 -1.67 11.76 -3.88
N GLY A 171 -2.93 12.20 -3.83
CA GLY A 171 -3.29 13.54 -3.38
C GLY A 171 -2.83 13.81 -1.95
N LYS A 172 -3.01 12.85 -1.03
CA LYS A 172 -2.56 13.01 0.35
C LYS A 172 -1.03 12.96 0.48
N GLY A 173 -0.33 12.16 -0.32
CA GLY A 173 1.13 12.19 -0.38
C GLY A 173 1.68 13.57 -0.83
N LEU A 174 1.05 14.18 -1.83
CA LEU A 174 1.34 15.55 -2.27
C LEU A 174 1.04 16.59 -1.19
N ASP A 175 -0.11 16.48 -0.50
CA ASP A 175 -0.45 17.38 0.62
C ASP A 175 0.57 17.28 1.77
N LEU A 176 0.97 16.05 2.15
CA LEU A 176 1.94 15.82 3.22
C LEU A 176 3.31 16.39 2.85
N TYR A 177 3.79 16.14 1.63
CA TYR A 177 5.02 16.75 1.10
C TYR A 177 4.99 18.28 1.20
N LYS A 178 3.92 18.91 0.69
CA LYS A 178 3.76 20.38 0.69
C LYS A 178 3.66 20.94 2.11
N GLY A 179 2.97 20.23 3.02
CA GLY A 179 2.81 20.62 4.42
C GLY A 179 4.08 20.48 5.26
N LEU A 180 4.92 19.49 4.99
CA LEU A 180 6.24 19.33 5.62
C LEU A 180 7.25 20.37 5.14
N ALA A 181 7.11 20.81 3.88
CA ALA A 181 7.90 21.87 3.25
C ALA A 181 9.44 21.69 3.39
N LEU A 182 9.91 20.43 3.44
CA LEU A 182 11.27 20.02 3.81
C LEU A 182 12.38 20.87 3.15
N ASN A 183 12.25 21.13 1.84
CA ASN A 183 13.18 21.97 1.09
C ASN A 183 13.37 23.37 1.69
N SER A 184 12.28 24.08 1.93
CA SER A 184 12.32 25.43 2.51
C SER A 184 12.82 25.44 3.95
N MET A 185 12.56 24.36 4.69
CA MET A 185 12.95 24.25 6.09
C MET A 185 14.44 23.93 6.25
N LEU A 186 14.99 23.01 5.45
CA LEU A 186 16.42 22.76 5.36
C LEU A 186 17.19 24.05 4.98
N GLN A 187 16.70 24.77 3.97
CA GLN A 187 17.28 26.05 3.57
C GLN A 187 17.24 27.10 4.70
N LYS A 188 16.12 27.20 5.43
CA LYS A 188 15.97 28.10 6.59
C LYS A 188 16.91 27.74 7.74
N LEU A 189 17.27 26.47 7.88
CA LEU A 189 18.24 25.96 8.86
C LEU A 189 19.70 26.09 8.39
N GLY A 190 19.95 26.59 7.17
CA GLY A 190 21.29 26.66 6.58
C GLY A 190 21.84 25.31 6.08
N ILE A 191 21.00 24.27 6.05
CA ILE A 191 21.36 22.94 5.54
C ILE A 191 21.05 22.94 4.04
N ILE A 192 22.05 23.34 3.24
CA ILE A 192 21.97 23.48 1.79
C ILE A 192 22.99 22.57 1.11
N PRO A 193 22.78 22.16 -0.16
CA PRO A 193 23.76 21.38 -0.89
C PRO A 193 25.10 22.14 -0.97
N SER A 194 26.20 21.46 -0.68
CA SER A 194 27.49 22.11 -0.41
C SER A 194 28.67 21.20 -0.73
N GLY A 195 29.82 21.78 -1.07
CA GLY A 195 31.10 21.06 -1.14
C GLY A 195 31.65 20.67 0.23
N ASN A 196 31.19 21.32 1.31
CA ASN A 196 31.57 21.00 2.68
C ASN A 196 30.71 19.86 3.24
N TYR A 197 31.27 19.07 4.15
CA TYR A 197 30.54 18.04 4.88
C TYR A 197 29.78 18.61 6.07
N TYR A 198 28.62 18.03 6.34
CA TYR A 198 27.85 18.23 7.57
C TYR A 198 28.13 17.07 8.54
N GLN A 199 27.91 17.25 9.85
CA GLN A 199 27.74 16.09 10.74
C GLN A 199 26.30 15.62 10.64
N ILE A 200 26.07 14.30 10.57
CA ILE A 200 24.69 13.77 10.49
C ILE A 200 23.88 14.11 11.75
N ALA A 201 24.54 14.24 12.91
CA ALA A 201 23.92 14.64 14.16
C ALA A 201 23.26 16.03 14.04
N ASP A 202 23.98 17.02 13.50
CA ASP A 202 23.47 18.37 13.29
C ASP A 202 22.20 18.37 12.42
N ILE A 203 22.16 17.55 11.37
CA ILE A 203 20.98 17.40 10.50
C ILE A 203 19.84 16.68 11.25
N LYS A 204 20.12 15.59 11.97
CA LYS A 204 19.14 14.84 12.78
C LYS A 204 18.49 15.77 13.82
N ASP A 205 19.29 16.53 14.54
CA ASP A 205 18.86 17.42 15.64
C ASP A 205 18.11 18.64 15.13
N ALA A 206 18.58 19.28 14.04
CA ALA A 206 17.88 20.42 13.44
C ALA A 206 16.50 20.04 12.90
N LEU A 207 16.37 18.87 12.26
CA LEU A 207 15.07 18.34 11.81
C LEU A 207 14.18 17.88 12.97
N ALA A 208 14.76 17.30 14.03
CA ALA A 208 14.01 16.92 15.23
C ALA A 208 13.46 18.14 15.99
N GLY A 209 14.26 19.20 16.13
CA GLY A 209 13.82 20.47 16.73
C GLY A 209 12.74 21.19 15.91
N LEU A 210 12.74 21.03 14.59
CA LEU A 210 11.74 21.58 13.69
C LEU A 210 10.41 20.81 13.72
N TYR A 211 10.44 19.49 13.57
CA TYR A 211 9.25 18.66 13.41
C TYR A 211 8.72 18.07 14.72
N GLY A 212 9.46 18.21 15.84
CA GLY A 212 9.12 17.60 17.13
C GLY A 212 9.25 16.07 17.16
N VAL A 213 9.79 15.47 16.10
CA VAL A 213 9.96 14.01 15.94
C VAL A 213 11.28 13.71 15.24
N ILE A 214 11.89 12.57 15.58
CA ILE A 214 13.17 12.14 15.02
C ILE A 214 12.94 11.50 13.64
N PRO A 215 13.45 12.08 12.54
CA PRO A 215 13.39 11.47 11.22
C PRO A 215 14.39 10.31 11.11
N LYS A 216 14.15 9.39 10.17
CA LYS A 216 15.17 8.42 9.74
C LYS A 216 15.88 8.99 8.51
N ILE A 217 17.20 9.15 8.60
CA ILE A 217 18.03 9.62 7.49
C ILE A 217 18.83 8.43 6.94
N GLN A 218 18.86 8.30 5.63
CA GLN A 218 19.60 7.26 4.93
C GLN A 218 20.58 7.83 3.91
N CYS A 219 21.71 7.12 3.80
CA CYS A 219 22.87 7.51 3.02
C CYS A 219 23.28 6.36 2.09
N LEU A 220 23.95 6.72 0.99
CA LEU A 220 24.81 5.78 0.28
C LEU A 220 26.15 5.69 1.02
N LEU A 221 26.66 4.47 1.18
CA LEU A 221 27.99 4.25 1.71
C LEU A 221 29.05 4.77 0.72
N PRO A 222 30.20 5.29 1.20
CA PRO A 222 31.25 5.79 0.33
C PRO A 222 31.77 4.69 -0.60
N LYS A 223 31.86 5.00 -1.90
CA LYS A 223 32.48 4.15 -2.92
C LYS A 223 34.00 4.34 -2.92
N GLN A 224 34.72 3.52 -3.69
CA GLN A 224 36.17 3.59 -3.75
C GLN A 224 36.66 4.96 -4.25
N GLY A 225 37.30 5.73 -3.37
CA GLY A 225 37.75 7.11 -3.64
C GLY A 225 36.88 8.20 -3.00
N GLU A 226 35.76 7.85 -2.36
CA GLU A 226 34.96 8.76 -1.53
C GLU A 226 35.35 8.61 -0.05
N GLU A 227 35.48 9.72 0.68
CA GLU A 227 35.88 9.70 2.10
C GLU A 227 34.71 9.53 3.07
N VAL A 228 33.51 9.95 2.66
CA VAL A 228 32.32 10.04 3.52
C VAL A 228 31.06 9.53 2.83
N GLN A 229 30.10 9.08 3.63
CA GLN A 229 28.76 8.71 3.16
C GLN A 229 28.02 9.91 2.53
N THR A 230 27.12 9.64 1.60
CA THR A 230 26.36 10.68 0.89
C THR A 230 24.87 10.61 1.25
N ILE A 231 24.27 11.70 1.74
CA ILE A 231 22.86 11.73 2.13
C ILE A 231 21.95 11.50 0.90
N GLY A 232 20.99 10.58 1.02
CA GLY A 232 20.14 10.18 -0.10
C GLY A 232 18.64 10.17 0.19
N GLN A 233 18.21 9.94 1.43
CA GLN A 233 16.79 9.82 1.78
C GLN A 233 16.49 10.31 3.21
N ILE A 234 15.36 10.99 3.38
CA ILE A 234 14.83 11.47 4.67
C ILE A 234 13.39 10.95 4.82
N GLU A 235 13.15 10.22 5.89
CA GLU A 235 11.87 9.59 6.25
C GLU A 235 11.26 10.28 7.46
N LEU A 236 10.02 10.75 7.29
CA LEU A 236 9.20 11.34 8.36
C LEU A 236 7.97 10.47 8.57
N CYS A 237 7.75 9.99 9.79
CA CYS A 237 6.71 9.01 10.07
C CYS A 237 5.42 9.64 10.61
N PHE A 238 4.30 9.00 10.28
CA PHE A 238 2.95 9.46 10.62
C PHE A 238 2.12 8.36 11.29
N THR A 239 1.26 8.76 12.23
CA THR A 239 0.17 7.91 12.73
C THR A 239 -0.81 7.57 11.60
N LYS A 240 -1.73 6.63 11.84
CA LYS A 240 -2.85 6.37 10.91
C LYS A 240 -3.77 7.58 10.75
N ASP A 241 -3.81 8.47 11.74
CA ASP A 241 -4.53 9.76 11.72
C ASP A 241 -3.71 10.92 11.12
N LEU A 242 -2.63 10.59 10.39
CA LEU A 242 -1.77 11.53 9.66
C LEU A 242 -1.14 12.62 10.54
N GLN A 243 -0.84 12.31 11.80
CA GLN A 243 -0.06 13.15 12.71
C GLN A 243 1.40 12.67 12.76
N LEU A 244 2.37 13.60 12.85
CA LEU A 244 3.78 13.25 12.94
C LEU A 244 4.06 12.38 14.18
N ARG A 245 4.94 11.38 14.02
CA ARG A 245 5.47 10.53 15.11
C ARG A 245 6.91 10.11 14.83
N ASN A 246 7.63 9.71 15.89
CA ASN A 246 8.93 9.06 15.75
C ASN A 246 8.82 7.79 14.89
N CYS A 247 9.81 7.59 14.00
CA CYS A 247 9.89 6.40 13.15
C CYS A 247 10.30 5.14 13.92
N THR A 248 11.19 5.30 14.91
CA THR A 248 11.58 4.26 15.86
C THR A 248 10.78 4.38 17.16
N GLU A 249 10.46 3.25 17.79
CA GLU A 249 9.92 3.23 19.16
C GLU A 249 11.06 2.94 20.14
N PRO A 250 11.19 3.67 21.25
CA PRO A 250 12.17 3.36 22.28
C PRO A 250 12.04 1.90 22.75
N GLY A 251 13.16 1.16 22.77
CA GLY A 251 13.22 -0.19 23.35
C GLY A 251 12.83 -1.36 22.44
N LYS A 252 12.51 -1.15 21.16
CA LYS A 252 12.37 -2.26 20.19
C LYS A 252 13.44 -2.17 19.11
N PRO A 253 14.42 -3.11 19.07
CA PRO A 253 15.30 -3.25 17.92
C PRO A 253 14.46 -3.42 16.66
N GLY A 254 14.79 -2.68 15.60
CA GLY A 254 14.19 -2.91 14.30
C GLY A 254 14.51 -4.33 13.86
N LYS A 255 13.49 -5.19 13.75
CA LYS A 255 13.70 -6.50 13.12
C LYS A 255 14.16 -6.24 11.67
N PRO A 256 15.21 -6.91 11.18
CA PRO A 256 15.55 -6.83 9.77
C PRO A 256 14.32 -7.21 8.95
N VAL A 257 13.97 -6.35 7.98
CA VAL A 257 12.92 -6.65 7.01
C VAL A 257 13.36 -7.93 6.29
N ALA A 258 12.55 -8.98 6.40
CA ALA A 258 12.83 -10.21 5.68
C ALA A 258 12.67 -9.93 4.18
N VAL A 259 13.79 -9.80 3.48
CA VAL A 259 13.81 -9.76 2.02
C VAL A 259 13.29 -11.11 1.53
N GLY A 260 12.00 -11.15 1.19
CA GLY A 260 11.39 -12.34 0.62
C GLY A 260 12.08 -12.67 -0.70
N GLN A 261 12.58 -13.89 -0.83
CA GLN A 261 13.15 -14.42 -2.07
C GLN A 261 12.03 -14.70 -3.09
N GLY A 262 11.39 -13.64 -3.58
CA GLY A 262 10.61 -13.63 -4.81
C GLY A 262 11.49 -13.21 -5.98
N ALA A 263 11.33 -13.86 -7.14
CA ALA A 263 12.10 -13.53 -8.34
C ALA A 263 11.90 -12.04 -8.71
N GLN A 264 12.98 -11.26 -8.65
CA GLN A 264 12.94 -9.82 -8.88
C GLN A 264 12.64 -9.50 -10.35
N PRO A 265 11.59 -8.71 -10.65
CA PRO A 265 11.55 -7.92 -11.88
C PRO A 265 12.60 -6.80 -11.77
N ALA A 266 13.22 -6.43 -12.88
CA ALA A 266 14.27 -5.42 -12.89
C ALA A 266 13.76 -4.04 -12.40
N GLY A 267 14.21 -3.64 -11.21
CA GLY A 267 13.98 -2.34 -10.58
C GLY A 267 14.96 -2.24 -9.42
N ALA A 268 15.87 -1.26 -9.47
CA ALA A 268 16.98 -1.20 -8.53
C ALA A 268 16.50 -0.82 -7.13
N ALA A 269 16.55 -1.77 -6.19
CA ALA A 269 16.53 -1.44 -4.77
C ALA A 269 17.82 -0.67 -4.45
N MET A 270 17.71 0.66 -4.36
CA MET A 270 18.85 1.54 -4.10
C MET A 270 19.50 1.16 -2.76
N ASN A 271 20.82 1.10 -2.70
CA ASN A 271 21.56 0.61 -1.54
C ASN A 271 21.69 1.66 -0.42
N LEU A 272 20.56 2.28 -0.07
CA LEU A 272 20.44 3.28 0.99
C LEU A 272 20.37 2.60 2.37
N GLN A 273 21.36 2.88 3.21
CA GLN A 273 21.45 2.38 4.58
C GLN A 273 21.20 3.53 5.55
N VAL A 274 20.93 3.25 6.83
CA VAL A 274 20.82 4.34 7.83
C VAL A 274 22.16 5.06 7.89
N CYS A 275 22.15 6.40 7.88
CA CYS A 275 23.40 7.16 7.94
C CYS A 275 24.11 6.91 9.29
N GLU A 276 25.35 6.45 9.23
CA GLU A 276 26.24 6.27 10.37
C GLU A 276 26.58 7.62 11.01
N ASP A 277 26.87 7.64 12.31
CA ASP A 277 27.22 8.88 12.99
C ASP A 277 28.64 9.36 12.59
N GLY A 278 28.73 10.62 12.18
CA GLY A 278 29.95 11.21 11.62
C GLY A 278 29.64 12.19 10.49
N PRO A 279 30.64 12.47 9.62
CA PRO A 279 30.46 13.37 8.50
C PRO A 279 29.57 12.74 7.41
N VAL A 280 28.86 13.61 6.68
CA VAL A 280 28.02 13.28 5.54
C VAL A 280 28.12 14.35 4.47
N PHE A 281 28.21 13.92 3.21
CA PHE A 281 28.18 14.79 2.05
C PHE A 281 26.72 15.05 1.62
N TYR A 282 26.37 16.33 1.42
CA TYR A 282 25.09 16.76 0.85
C TYR A 282 25.36 17.38 -0.54
N PRO A 283 25.34 16.56 -1.61
CA PRO A 283 25.94 16.95 -2.88
C PRO A 283 25.11 18.03 -3.57
N PRO A 284 25.74 19.12 -4.08
CA PRO A 284 25.06 20.00 -5.01
C PRO A 284 24.58 19.22 -6.25
N PRO A 285 23.45 19.62 -6.86
CA PRO A 285 23.08 19.14 -8.19
C PRO A 285 24.22 19.42 -9.16
N GLN A 286 24.42 18.57 -10.16
CA GLN A 286 25.44 18.84 -11.17
C GLN A 286 25.06 20.10 -11.94
N GLU A 287 25.91 21.13 -11.89
CA GLU A 287 25.74 22.29 -12.76
C GLU A 287 25.96 21.87 -14.21
N THR A 288 24.91 21.99 -15.02
CA THR A 288 25.09 22.05 -16.47
C THR A 288 25.72 23.38 -16.81
N ASN A 289 26.91 23.35 -17.43
CA ASN A 289 27.44 24.51 -18.15
C ASN A 289 26.36 24.99 -19.13
N ARG A 290 25.76 26.16 -18.85
CA ARG A 290 24.80 26.84 -19.72
C ARG A 290 25.49 27.65 -20.81
#